data_AF-A0A7S1FSG4-F1
#
_entry.id   AF-A0A7S1FSG4-F1
#
_cell.length_a   1.000
_cell.length_b   1.000
_cell.length_c   1.000
_cell.angle_alpha   90.00
_cell.angle_beta   90.00
_cell.angle_gamma   90.00
#
_symmetry.space_group_name_H-M   'P 1'
#
loop_
_entity.id
_entity.type
_entity.pdbx_description
1 polymer ?
#
loop_
_entity_poly.entity_id
_entity_poly.type
_entity_poly.pdbx_seq_one_letter_code
_entity_poly.pdbx_strand_id
1 'polypeptide(L)'
;LLPLDEWKKLWVDNVARSSLGFCNDGDDGKFEYEPFRPALEKIFKMTEAGKRIPTQAKIECVDSLLSTAKNLRCTVGKRMLFLPPGASTDGAWEKITRATADGRLGCSAKIAPCEGQVANVVCCVYVQDCTNKSEVQRVLQTLQNDLGFRIKCGFKPDFYTHLGKYQNNKWRLKPTLYSVAETLSWTTTSDEKKRNFGKGEATSSTSTVSRIDTAMVSSNETTKSDSRYLWDGTSFDAGH
;
A
#
# COMPACT_ATOMS: atom_id res chain seq x y z
N LEU A 1 -9.09 15.55 25.36
CA LEU A 1 -8.21 15.61 24.16
C LEU A 1 -8.00 14.18 23.71
N LEU A 2 -8.60 13.78 22.59
CA LEU A 2 -8.56 12.40 22.10
C LEU A 2 -7.14 12.04 21.64
N PRO A 3 -6.71 10.77 21.77
CA PRO A 3 -5.41 10.32 21.27
C PRO A 3 -5.26 10.59 19.77
N LEU A 4 -4.03 10.90 19.32
CA LEU A 4 -3.66 11.09 17.91
C LEU A 4 -3.91 9.86 17.00
N ASP A 5 -4.39 8.75 17.54
CA ASP A 5 -4.76 7.55 16.78
C ASP A 5 -6.20 7.56 16.26
N GLU A 6 -7.03 8.51 16.72
CA GLU A 6 -8.44 8.65 16.35
C GLU A 6 -8.70 9.76 15.30
N TRP A 7 -7.69 10.11 14.50
CA TRP A 7 -7.93 10.92 13.32
C TRP A 7 -8.78 10.10 12.37
N LYS A 8 -9.96 10.63 12.02
CA LYS A 8 -10.92 10.13 11.02
C LYS A 8 -10.23 9.91 9.67
N LYS A 9 -9.42 8.87 9.53
CA LYS A 9 -8.79 8.51 8.25
C LYS A 9 -9.92 8.20 7.29
N LEU A 10 -10.05 9.00 6.25
CA LEU A 10 -11.00 8.70 5.19
C LEU A 10 -10.44 7.52 4.42
N TRP A 11 -11.28 6.51 4.24
CA TRP A 11 -10.95 5.26 3.60
C TRP A 11 -11.98 4.95 2.53
N VAL A 12 -11.53 4.40 1.41
CA VAL A 12 -12.39 3.86 0.37
C VAL A 12 -11.86 2.52 -0.09
N ASP A 13 -12.75 1.54 -0.18
CA ASP A 13 -12.45 0.25 -0.77
C ASP A 13 -12.76 0.25 -2.26
N ASN A 14 -12.02 -0.56 -2.99
CA ASN A 14 -12.42 -0.96 -4.32
C ASN A 14 -13.65 -1.87 -4.21
N VAL A 15 -14.79 -1.40 -4.73
CA VAL A 15 -16.06 -2.14 -4.70
C VAL A 15 -16.38 -2.82 -6.03
N ALA A 16 -15.56 -2.59 -7.06
CA ALA A 16 -15.73 -3.18 -8.39
C ALA A 16 -15.21 -4.63 -8.42
N ARG A 17 -16.09 -5.58 -8.08
CA ARG A 17 -15.78 -7.02 -7.89
C ARG A 17 -15.06 -7.72 -9.05
N SER A 18 -15.19 -7.22 -10.27
CA SER A 18 -14.56 -7.78 -11.48
C SER A 18 -13.23 -7.11 -11.85
N SER A 19 -12.78 -6.12 -11.07
CA SER A 19 -11.53 -5.40 -11.35
C SER A 19 -10.30 -6.13 -10.82
N LEU A 20 -9.14 -5.87 -11.42
CA LEU A 20 -7.86 -6.49 -11.04
C LEU A 20 -7.44 -6.17 -9.59
N GLY A 21 -7.81 -5.00 -9.09
CA GLY A 21 -7.47 -4.55 -7.75
C GLY A 21 -8.43 -5.00 -6.67
N PHE A 22 -9.52 -5.68 -7.01
CA PHE A 22 -10.55 -6.07 -6.05
C PHE A 22 -10.03 -7.14 -5.09
N CYS A 23 -10.38 -7.00 -3.81
CA CYS A 23 -9.97 -7.91 -2.75
C CYS A 23 -11.19 -8.29 -1.90
N ASN A 24 -11.42 -9.59 -1.70
CA ASN A 24 -12.43 -10.12 -0.76
C ASN A 24 -11.84 -10.46 0.61
N ASP A 25 -10.51 -10.53 0.71
CA ASP A 25 -9.81 -10.94 1.91
C ASP A 25 -9.58 -9.71 2.78
N GLY A 26 -10.39 -9.57 3.82
CA GLY A 26 -10.06 -8.65 4.92
C GLY A 26 -8.71 -9.08 5.50
N ASP A 27 -7.74 -8.17 5.49
CA ASP A 27 -6.54 -8.31 6.32
C ASP A 27 -7.03 -8.42 7.78
N ASP A 28 -6.81 -9.56 8.43
CA ASP A 28 -7.21 -9.75 9.83
C ASP A 28 -6.36 -8.90 10.80
N GLY A 29 -5.40 -8.14 10.25
CA GLY A 29 -4.59 -7.16 10.94
C GLY A 29 -3.50 -7.79 11.80
N LYS A 30 -3.32 -9.11 11.74
CA LYS A 30 -2.35 -9.81 12.56
C LYS A 30 -0.99 -9.82 11.88
N PHE A 31 -0.07 -9.07 12.48
CA PHE A 31 1.33 -9.06 12.07
C PHE A 31 2.21 -9.83 13.06
N GLU A 32 2.90 -10.87 12.58
CA GLU A 32 3.86 -11.63 13.37
C GLU A 32 5.30 -11.19 13.06
N TYR A 33 6.01 -10.67 14.07
CA TYR A 33 7.39 -10.17 13.90
C TYR A 33 8.45 -11.28 13.83
N GLU A 34 8.34 -12.30 14.68
CA GLU A 34 9.39 -13.32 14.87
C GLU A 34 9.84 -14.02 13.57
N PRO A 35 8.96 -14.37 12.62
CA PRO A 35 9.37 -14.98 11.36
C PRO A 35 10.30 -14.11 10.49
N PHE A 36 10.30 -12.78 10.68
CA PHE A 36 11.19 -11.85 9.95
C PHE A 36 12.54 -11.65 10.63
N ARG A 37 12.64 -11.98 11.92
CA ARG A 37 13.79 -11.71 12.76
C ARG A 37 15.12 -12.28 12.23
N PRO A 38 15.21 -13.52 11.72
CA PRO A 38 16.49 -14.08 11.27
C PRO A 38 17.16 -13.26 10.15
N ALA A 39 16.37 -12.81 9.17
CA ALA A 39 16.87 -11.99 8.05
C ALA A 39 17.37 -10.63 8.52
N LEU A 40 16.66 -10.03 9.49
CA LEU A 40 17.01 -8.72 10.06
C LEU A 40 18.24 -8.79 10.96
N GLU A 41 18.38 -9.83 11.78
CA GLU A 41 19.55 -10.02 12.65
C GLU A 41 20.84 -10.18 11.87
N LYS A 42 20.82 -10.87 10.72
CA LYS A 42 21.98 -11.01 9.83
C LYS A 42 22.51 -9.63 9.41
N ILE A 43 21.62 -8.71 9.02
CA ILE A 43 21.99 -7.34 8.63
C ILE A 43 22.36 -6.47 9.83
N PHE A 44 21.65 -6.63 10.95
CA PHE A 44 21.92 -5.88 12.16
C PHE A 44 23.32 -6.16 12.70
N LYS A 45 23.75 -7.43 12.77
CA LYS A 45 25.11 -7.83 13.17
C LYS A 45 26.21 -7.19 12.30
N MET A 46 25.97 -7.06 10.99
CA MET A 46 26.92 -6.37 10.09
C MET A 46 26.99 -4.87 10.38
N THR A 47 25.84 -4.25 10.70
CA THR A 47 25.74 -2.82 10.98
C THR A 47 26.43 -2.47 12.29
N GLU A 48 26.19 -3.26 13.34
CA GLU A 48 26.82 -3.09 14.66
C GLU A 48 28.34 -3.28 14.61
N ALA A 49 28.83 -4.18 13.76
CA ALA A 49 30.27 -4.37 13.56
C ALA A 49 30.94 -3.20 12.78
N GLY A 50 30.21 -2.11 12.49
CA GLY A 50 30.70 -0.96 11.73
C GLY A 50 31.00 -1.28 10.26
N LYS A 51 30.59 -2.44 9.76
CA LYS A 51 30.95 -2.90 8.41
C LYS A 51 30.07 -2.26 7.35
N ARG A 52 30.66 -2.02 6.18
CA ARG A 52 29.88 -1.78 4.97
C ARG A 52 29.04 -3.03 4.67
N ILE A 53 27.74 -2.86 4.56
CA ILE A 53 26.82 -3.95 4.22
C ILE A 53 26.90 -4.19 2.70
N PRO A 54 27.31 -5.38 2.23
CA PRO A 54 27.37 -5.69 0.81
C PRO A 54 26.01 -5.57 0.15
N THR A 55 25.96 -5.12 -1.11
CA THR A 55 24.72 -5.03 -1.89
C THR A 55 23.99 -6.38 -1.94
N GLN A 56 24.73 -7.47 -2.15
CA GLN A 56 24.19 -8.83 -2.18
C GLN A 56 23.51 -9.22 -0.87
N ALA A 57 24.10 -8.88 0.28
CA ALA A 57 23.48 -9.16 1.58
C ALA A 57 22.16 -8.39 1.77
N LYS A 58 22.07 -7.14 1.27
CA LYS A 58 20.82 -6.38 1.28
C LYS A 58 19.75 -7.03 0.42
N ILE A 59 20.12 -7.51 -0.78
CA ILE A 59 19.22 -8.23 -1.69
C ILE A 59 18.69 -9.50 -1.02
N GLU A 60 19.57 -10.36 -0.52
CA GLU A 60 19.19 -11.60 0.20
C GLU A 60 18.27 -11.33 1.39
N CYS A 61 18.54 -10.27 2.15
CA CYS A 61 17.66 -9.88 3.26
C CYS A 61 16.27 -9.51 2.75
N VAL A 62 16.19 -8.65 1.72
CA VAL A 62 14.90 -8.23 1.14
C VAL A 62 14.13 -9.41 0.57
N ASP A 63 14.80 -10.34 -0.13
CA ASP A 63 14.19 -11.55 -0.69
C ASP A 63 13.66 -12.47 0.41
N SER A 64 14.43 -12.65 1.49
CA SER A 64 13.99 -13.42 2.65
C SER A 64 12.77 -12.78 3.32
N LEU A 65 12.77 -11.46 3.52
CA LEU A 65 11.62 -10.75 4.09
C LEU A 65 10.37 -10.89 3.20
N LEU A 66 10.52 -10.81 1.87
CA LEU A 66 9.42 -11.02 0.93
C LEU A 66 8.88 -12.45 0.96
N SER A 67 9.77 -13.45 1.03
CA SER A 67 9.38 -14.85 1.15
C SER A 67 8.59 -15.09 2.44
N THR A 68 9.05 -14.55 3.57
CA THR A 68 8.32 -14.62 4.83
C THR A 68 6.95 -13.94 4.72
N ALA A 69 6.89 -12.74 4.14
CA ALA A 69 5.62 -12.02 3.97
C ALA A 69 4.61 -12.78 3.11
N LYS A 70 5.07 -13.43 2.04
CA LYS A 70 4.22 -14.33 1.21
C LYS A 70 3.67 -15.50 2.01
N ASN A 71 4.52 -16.18 2.77
CA ASN A 71 4.13 -17.35 3.56
C ASN A 71 3.11 -16.99 4.64
N LEU A 72 3.24 -15.81 5.23
CA LEU A 72 2.31 -15.28 6.24
C LEU A 72 1.13 -14.51 5.65
N ARG A 73 1.04 -14.40 4.32
CA ARG A 73 0.01 -13.62 3.60
C ARG A 73 -0.04 -12.12 3.96
N CYS A 74 0.99 -11.56 4.60
CA CYS A 74 1.09 -10.12 4.90
C CYS A 74 1.78 -9.35 3.76
N THR A 75 1.21 -9.46 2.57
CA THR A 75 1.80 -8.92 1.33
C THR A 75 1.25 -7.55 0.91
N VAL A 76 0.27 -7.02 1.63
CA VAL A 76 -0.30 -5.68 1.36
C VAL A 76 0.79 -4.63 1.36
N GLY A 77 0.66 -3.64 0.48
CA GLY A 77 1.54 -2.49 0.45
C GLY A 77 0.87 -1.26 -0.11
N LYS A 78 1.53 -0.11 -0.02
CA LYS A 78 0.98 1.18 -0.42
C LYS A 78 1.92 1.98 -1.32
N ARG A 79 1.33 2.69 -2.29
CA ARG A 79 1.92 3.87 -2.90
C ARG A 79 1.55 5.09 -2.08
N MET A 80 2.55 5.90 -1.71
CA MET A 80 2.33 7.13 -0.95
C MET A 80 2.40 8.36 -1.87
N LEU A 81 1.39 9.22 -1.75
CA LEU A 81 1.28 10.53 -2.38
C LEU A 81 1.39 11.59 -1.28
N PHE A 82 2.24 12.59 -1.53
CA PHE A 82 2.39 13.76 -0.67
C PHE A 82 1.73 14.94 -1.39
N LEU A 83 0.55 15.30 -0.94
CA LEU A 83 -0.31 16.32 -1.55
C LEU A 83 -0.11 17.65 -0.82
N PRO A 84 -0.13 18.79 -1.53
CA PRO A 84 -0.09 20.10 -0.88
C PRO A 84 -1.40 20.34 -0.10
N PRO A 85 -1.35 20.91 1.12
CA PRO A 85 -2.54 21.13 1.94
C PRO A 85 -3.55 22.09 1.29
N GLY A 86 -4.81 22.02 1.72
CA GLY A 86 -5.90 22.89 1.25
C GLY A 86 -6.75 22.27 0.12
N ALA A 87 -7.54 23.09 -0.57
CA ALA A 87 -8.57 22.65 -1.52
C ALA A 87 -8.05 21.73 -2.66
N SER A 88 -6.78 21.86 -3.03
CA SER A 88 -6.14 20.95 -4.00
C SER A 88 -6.05 19.51 -3.51
N THR A 89 -5.91 19.29 -2.20
CA THR A 89 -5.94 17.95 -1.59
C THR A 89 -7.32 17.34 -1.68
N ASP A 90 -8.39 18.11 -1.44
CA ASP A 90 -9.77 17.59 -1.49
C ASP A 90 -10.13 17.10 -2.90
N GLY A 91 -9.82 17.90 -3.92
CA GLY A 91 -10.01 17.51 -5.31
C GLY A 91 -9.13 16.32 -5.73
N ALA A 92 -7.91 16.22 -5.20
CA ALA A 92 -7.06 15.05 -5.42
C ALA A 92 -7.63 13.79 -4.75
N TRP A 93 -8.12 13.91 -3.51
CA TRP A 93 -8.75 12.83 -2.77
C TRP A 93 -10.02 12.35 -3.45
N GLU A 94 -10.87 13.25 -3.96
CA GLU A 94 -12.06 12.88 -4.73
C GLU A 94 -11.70 12.03 -5.95
N LYS A 95 -10.70 12.46 -6.74
CA LYS A 95 -10.23 11.70 -7.93
C LYS A 95 -9.73 10.31 -7.55
N ILE A 96 -8.94 10.20 -6.49
CA ILE A 96 -8.41 8.92 -6.00
C ILE A 96 -9.55 8.04 -5.48
N THR A 97 -10.49 8.61 -4.76
CA THR A 97 -11.64 7.90 -4.19
C THR A 97 -12.49 7.27 -5.28
N ARG A 98 -12.91 8.07 -6.29
CA ARG A 98 -13.69 7.58 -7.43
C ARG A 98 -12.93 6.48 -8.18
N ALA A 99 -11.67 6.74 -8.55
CA ALA A 99 -10.88 5.76 -9.28
C ALA A 99 -10.61 4.46 -8.50
N THR A 100 -10.56 4.52 -7.15
CA THR A 100 -10.45 3.34 -6.30
C THR A 100 -11.77 2.57 -6.27
N ALA A 101 -12.89 3.24 -6.00
CA ALA A 101 -14.21 2.61 -5.97
C ALA A 101 -14.57 1.95 -7.32
N ASP A 102 -14.20 2.58 -8.43
CA ASP A 102 -14.39 2.09 -9.80
C ASP A 102 -13.40 0.97 -10.20
N GLY A 103 -12.51 0.56 -9.30
CA GLY A 103 -11.54 -0.52 -9.53
C GLY A 103 -10.40 -0.20 -10.49
N ARG A 104 -10.18 1.08 -10.79
CA ARG A 104 -9.04 1.53 -11.62
C ARG A 104 -7.74 1.61 -10.82
N LEU A 105 -7.80 1.75 -9.51
CA LEU A 105 -6.63 1.67 -8.63
C LEU A 105 -6.54 0.28 -7.97
N GLY A 106 -5.83 0.16 -6.86
CA GLY A 106 -5.66 -1.12 -6.17
C GLY A 106 -6.86 -1.47 -5.28
N CYS A 107 -6.63 -2.14 -4.14
CA CYS A 107 -7.70 -2.65 -3.28
C CYS A 107 -8.38 -1.59 -2.41
N SER A 108 -7.65 -0.53 -2.03
CA SER A 108 -8.23 0.56 -1.26
C SER A 108 -7.37 1.82 -1.35
N ALA A 109 -7.90 2.93 -0.82
CA ALA A 109 -7.15 4.15 -0.62
C ALA A 109 -7.49 4.77 0.74
N LYS A 110 -6.51 5.48 1.31
CA LYS A 110 -6.64 6.16 2.59
C LYS A 110 -6.01 7.54 2.53
N ILE A 111 -6.63 8.53 3.14
CA ILE A 111 -6.01 9.83 3.41
C ILE A 111 -6.11 10.15 4.89
N ALA A 112 -5.03 10.66 5.46
CA ALA A 112 -5.06 11.21 6.80
C ALA A 112 -5.53 12.67 6.70
N PRO A 113 -6.67 13.06 7.31
CA PRO A 113 -6.99 14.47 7.46
C PRO A 113 -5.86 15.18 8.20
N CYS A 114 -5.60 16.43 7.84
CA CYS A 114 -4.68 17.28 8.59
C CYS A 114 -5.44 18.50 9.10
N GLU A 115 -5.18 18.85 10.36
CA GLU A 115 -5.60 20.12 10.93
C GLU A 115 -4.33 20.96 11.15
N GLY A 116 -4.39 22.24 10.81
CA GLY A 116 -3.25 23.16 10.91
C GLY A 116 -2.28 23.11 9.72
N GLN A 117 -1.12 23.73 9.90
CA GLN A 117 -0.11 23.89 8.84
C GLN A 117 0.80 22.66 8.76
N VAL A 118 0.39 21.66 7.98
CA VAL A 118 1.28 20.56 7.57
C VAL A 118 1.96 20.88 6.25
N ALA A 119 3.20 20.43 6.07
CA ALA A 119 3.90 20.60 4.79
C ALA A 119 3.22 19.82 3.66
N ASN A 120 2.73 18.61 3.95
CA ASN A 120 2.02 17.76 3.00
C ASN A 120 0.98 16.88 3.70
N VAL A 121 -0.10 16.58 3.00
CA VAL A 121 -1.10 15.56 3.36
C VAL A 121 -0.71 14.24 2.71
N VAL A 122 -0.71 13.15 3.48
CA VAL A 122 -0.36 11.83 2.96
C VAL A 122 -1.62 11.08 2.53
N CYS A 123 -1.68 10.75 1.24
CA CYS A 123 -2.66 9.82 0.69
C CYS A 123 -1.94 8.53 0.28
N CYS A 124 -2.54 7.39 0.61
CA CYS A 124 -2.03 6.06 0.33
C CYS A 124 -3.01 5.32 -0.58
N VAL A 125 -2.50 4.71 -1.65
CA VAL A 125 -3.25 3.76 -2.49
C VAL A 125 -2.65 2.38 -2.28
N TYR A 126 -3.47 1.43 -1.89
CA TYR A 126 -3.07 0.10 -1.46
C TYR A 126 -3.17 -0.92 -2.59
N VAL A 127 -2.23 -1.86 -2.61
CA VAL A 127 -2.23 -3.04 -3.47
C VAL A 127 -2.17 -4.27 -2.56
N GLN A 128 -3.02 -5.25 -2.81
CA GLN A 128 -3.20 -6.41 -1.94
C GLN A 128 -1.94 -7.27 -1.84
N ASP A 129 -1.24 -7.45 -2.95
CA ASP A 129 -0.01 -8.24 -3.02
C ASP A 129 1.11 -7.42 -3.65
N CYS A 130 2.05 -6.96 -2.82
CA CYS A 130 3.23 -6.24 -3.27
C CYS A 130 4.11 -7.04 -4.23
N THR A 131 3.96 -8.35 -4.29
CA THR A 131 4.75 -9.23 -5.15
C THR A 131 4.14 -9.39 -6.54
N ASN A 132 2.88 -8.97 -6.72
CA ASN A 132 2.24 -8.77 -8.01
C ASN A 132 2.76 -7.47 -8.67
N LYS A 133 3.89 -7.59 -9.35
CA LYS A 133 4.55 -6.47 -10.05
C LYS A 133 3.66 -5.81 -11.11
N SER A 134 2.83 -6.58 -11.80
CA SER A 134 1.90 -6.04 -12.81
C SER A 134 0.92 -5.05 -12.16
N GLU A 135 0.35 -5.44 -11.02
CA GLU A 135 -0.61 -4.59 -10.31
C GLU A 135 0.04 -3.35 -9.67
N VAL A 136 1.22 -3.53 -9.05
CA VAL A 136 2.02 -2.42 -8.54
C VAL A 136 2.38 -1.44 -9.66
N GLN A 137 2.67 -1.91 -10.87
CA GLN A 137 2.95 -1.04 -12.01
C GLN A 137 1.70 -0.37 -12.55
N ARG A 138 0.62 -1.13 -12.76
CA ARG A 138 -0.65 -0.62 -13.29
C ARG A 138 -1.20 0.52 -12.44
N VAL A 139 -1.15 0.39 -11.11
CA VAL A 139 -1.54 1.46 -10.19
C VAL A 139 -0.64 2.68 -10.33
N LEU A 140 0.66 2.52 -10.64
CA LEU A 140 1.58 3.66 -10.84
C LEU A 140 1.18 4.45 -12.06
N GLN A 141 1.01 3.72 -13.17
CA GLN A 141 0.68 4.28 -14.46
C GLN A 141 -0.69 4.94 -14.42
N THR A 142 -1.68 4.34 -13.76
CA THR A 142 -3.01 4.95 -13.60
C THR A 142 -2.92 6.26 -12.80
N LEU A 143 -2.15 6.28 -11.70
CA LEU A 143 -1.95 7.50 -10.91
C LEU A 143 -1.26 8.61 -11.72
N GLN A 144 -0.23 8.28 -12.51
CA GLN A 144 0.56 9.26 -13.25
C GLN A 144 -0.12 9.71 -14.56
N ASN A 145 -0.53 8.75 -15.39
CA ASN A 145 -0.96 9.01 -16.77
C ASN A 145 -2.44 9.36 -16.84
N ASP A 146 -3.30 8.65 -16.12
CA ASP A 146 -4.75 8.85 -16.21
C ASP A 146 -5.24 9.93 -15.25
N LEU A 147 -4.65 9.99 -14.05
CA LEU A 147 -5.06 10.93 -13.00
C LEU A 147 -4.16 12.17 -12.89
N GLY A 148 -3.01 12.18 -13.55
CA GLY A 148 -2.12 13.34 -13.63
C GLY A 148 -1.28 13.60 -12.38
N PHE A 149 -1.12 12.62 -11.48
CA PHE A 149 -0.35 12.82 -10.24
C PHE A 149 1.15 12.61 -10.44
N ARG A 150 1.97 13.52 -9.91
CA ARG A 150 3.43 13.34 -9.88
C ARG A 150 3.86 12.47 -8.69
N ILE A 151 4.00 11.17 -8.93
CA ILE A 151 4.44 10.22 -7.90
C ILE A 151 5.97 10.21 -7.79
N LYS A 152 6.50 10.54 -6.61
CA LYS A 152 7.95 10.53 -6.31
C LYS A 152 8.36 9.43 -5.33
N CYS A 153 7.43 8.97 -4.48
CA CYS A 153 7.75 7.96 -3.46
C CYS A 153 7.71 6.55 -4.04
N GLY A 154 8.64 5.71 -3.59
CA GLY A 154 8.62 4.28 -3.90
C GLY A 154 7.44 3.56 -3.24
N PHE A 155 7.19 2.34 -3.69
CA PHE A 155 6.20 1.46 -3.09
C PHE A 155 6.69 0.92 -1.75
N LYS A 156 5.87 0.99 -0.69
CA LYS A 156 6.20 0.51 0.66
C LYS A 156 5.25 -0.61 1.09
N PRO A 157 5.73 -1.84 1.29
CA PRO A 157 4.93 -2.90 1.88
C PRO A 157 4.54 -2.59 3.33
N ASP A 158 3.39 -3.08 3.78
CA ASP A 158 2.88 -2.86 5.13
C ASP A 158 3.73 -3.58 6.17
N PHE A 159 4.26 -4.76 5.85
CA PHE A 159 5.23 -5.42 6.73
C PHE A 159 6.50 -4.59 6.96
N TYR A 160 6.91 -3.69 6.04
CA TYR A 160 7.99 -2.73 6.34
C TYR A 160 7.56 -1.68 7.38
N THR A 161 6.30 -1.25 7.35
CA THR A 161 5.74 -0.37 8.39
C THR A 161 5.74 -1.06 9.74
N HIS A 162 5.27 -2.30 9.83
CA HIS A 162 5.23 -3.06 11.09
C HIS A 162 6.62 -3.40 11.64
N LEU A 163 7.59 -3.68 10.76
CA LEU A 163 9.00 -3.88 11.15
C LEU A 163 9.72 -2.58 11.56
N GLY A 164 9.07 -1.42 11.51
CA GLY A 164 9.70 -0.13 11.82
C GLY A 164 10.75 0.31 10.79
N LYS A 165 10.66 -0.17 9.54
CA LYS A 165 11.58 0.21 8.45
C LYS A 165 11.20 1.57 7.87
N TYR A 166 11.66 2.62 8.53
CA TYR A 166 11.58 4.00 8.07
C TYR A 166 12.93 4.49 7.52
N GLN A 167 13.00 5.76 7.13
CA GLN A 167 14.28 6.39 6.78
C GLN A 167 15.26 6.23 7.95
N ASN A 168 16.55 6.09 7.65
CA ASN A 168 17.62 5.95 8.64
C ASN A 168 17.44 4.76 9.62
N ASN A 169 16.77 3.68 9.20
CA ASN A 169 16.64 2.48 10.02
C ASN A 169 18.00 1.82 10.31
N LYS A 170 18.07 1.13 11.46
CA LYS A 170 19.25 0.41 11.96
C LYS A 170 19.83 -0.68 11.04
N TRP A 171 19.08 -1.10 10.01
CA TRP A 171 19.54 -2.09 9.03
C TRP A 171 20.17 -1.45 7.79
N ARG A 172 20.11 -0.11 7.65
CA ARG A 172 20.55 0.64 6.47
C ARG A 172 19.96 0.09 5.15
N LEU A 173 18.73 -0.44 5.25
CA LEU A 173 17.92 -0.91 4.12
C LEU A 173 17.04 0.24 3.63
N LYS A 174 16.65 0.20 2.35
CA LYS A 174 15.69 1.17 1.83
C LYS A 174 14.33 1.00 2.54
N PRO A 175 13.62 2.11 2.84
CA PRO A 175 12.29 2.06 3.45
C PRO A 175 11.18 1.72 2.45
N THR A 176 11.52 1.62 1.16
CA THR A 176 10.65 1.27 0.05
C THR A 176 11.21 0.04 -0.65
N LEU A 177 10.31 -0.77 -1.21
CA LEU A 177 10.65 -2.01 -1.91
C LEU A 177 10.98 -1.75 -3.38
N TYR A 178 10.12 -0.99 -4.06
CA TYR A 178 10.30 -0.64 -5.48
C TYR A 178 10.37 0.87 -5.64
N SER A 179 11.37 1.34 -6.38
CA SER A 179 11.42 2.76 -6.77
C SER A 179 10.42 3.06 -7.89
N VAL A 180 10.08 4.34 -8.08
CA VAL A 180 9.25 4.78 -9.21
C VAL A 180 9.91 4.41 -10.54
N ALA A 181 11.20 4.73 -10.70
CA ALA A 181 11.95 4.44 -11.92
C ALA A 181 12.00 2.93 -12.23
N GLU A 182 12.29 2.11 -11.23
CA GLU A 182 12.28 0.65 -11.35
C GLU A 182 10.90 0.13 -11.77
N THR A 183 9.83 0.58 -11.10
CA THR A 183 8.46 0.14 -11.39
C THR A 183 8.05 0.50 -12.83
N LEU A 184 8.43 1.69 -13.32
CA LEU A 184 8.15 2.12 -14.70
C LEU A 184 8.98 1.36 -15.74
N SER A 185 10.14 0.83 -15.37
CA SER A 185 11.01 0.07 -16.26
C SER A 185 10.58 -1.39 -16.47
N TRP A 186 9.66 -1.91 -15.65
CA TRP A 186 9.16 -3.26 -15.84
C TRP A 186 8.46 -3.35 -17.20
N THR A 187 8.92 -4.24 -18.07
CA THR A 187 8.18 -4.55 -19.29
C THR A 187 6.90 -5.25 -18.86
N THR A 188 5.76 -4.85 -19.43
CA THR A 188 4.52 -5.63 -19.31
C THR A 188 4.78 -6.93 -20.05
N THR A 189 5.32 -7.94 -19.36
CA THR A 189 5.71 -9.18 -20.02
C THR A 189 4.47 -9.74 -20.71
N SER A 190 4.64 -10.07 -21.98
CA SER A 190 3.71 -10.70 -22.91
C SER A 190 3.11 -12.04 -22.41
N ASP A 191 3.28 -12.38 -21.14
CA ASP A 191 2.89 -13.62 -20.47
C ASP A 191 1.40 -13.69 -20.12
N GLU A 192 0.66 -12.59 -20.25
CA GLU A 192 -0.82 -12.61 -20.25
C GLU A 192 -1.42 -13.01 -21.61
N LYS A 193 -0.71 -12.80 -22.73
CA LYS A 193 -1.20 -13.23 -24.05
C LYS A 193 -1.23 -14.75 -24.22
N LYS A 194 -0.37 -15.50 -23.52
CA LYS A 194 -0.36 -16.98 -23.57
C LYS A 194 -1.46 -17.63 -22.73
N ARG A 195 -2.04 -16.93 -21.74
CA ARG A 195 -3.14 -17.47 -20.92
C ARG A 195 -4.51 -17.31 -21.57
N ASN A 196 -4.67 -16.38 -22.52
CA ASN A 196 -5.96 -16.09 -23.16
C ASN A 196 -6.11 -16.62 -24.60
N PHE A 197 -5.13 -17.37 -25.15
CA PHE A 197 -5.23 -17.99 -26.48
C PHE A 197 -5.73 -19.45 -26.45
N GLY A 198 -6.22 -19.93 -25.31
CA GLY A 198 -6.63 -21.32 -25.13
C GLY A 198 -7.87 -21.48 -24.25
N LYS A 199 -8.98 -20.82 -24.61
CA LYS A 199 -10.36 -21.21 -24.25
C LYS A 199 -11.35 -20.28 -24.96
N GLY A 200 -11.54 -20.54 -26.25
CA GLY A 200 -12.74 -20.11 -26.95
C GLY A 200 -13.70 -21.30 -26.98
N GLU A 201 -14.78 -21.24 -26.19
CA GLU A 201 -15.98 -22.00 -26.53
C GLU A 201 -17.19 -21.18 -26.10
N ALA A 202 -18.04 -20.92 -27.08
CA ALA A 202 -19.19 -20.04 -27.02
C ALA A 202 -20.36 -20.73 -26.33
N THR A 203 -21.08 -20.03 -25.45
CA THR A 203 -22.53 -20.20 -25.33
C THR A 203 -23.19 -18.87 -24.95
N SER A 204 -24.20 -18.54 -25.76
CA SER A 204 -25.15 -17.44 -25.61
C SER A 204 -26.11 -17.72 -24.46
N SER A 205 -26.49 -16.71 -23.67
CA SER A 205 -27.88 -16.48 -23.24
C SER A 205 -28.07 -15.16 -22.49
N THR A 206 -29.07 -14.43 -22.97
CA THR A 206 -29.69 -13.18 -22.51
C THR A 206 -30.34 -13.32 -21.14
N SER A 207 -30.37 -12.25 -20.33
CA SER A 207 -31.61 -11.55 -19.89
C SER A 207 -31.58 -10.90 -18.49
N THR A 208 -31.95 -9.61 -18.53
CA THR A 208 -32.85 -8.85 -17.63
C THR A 208 -32.39 -8.33 -16.25
N VAL A 209 -32.61 -7.01 -16.15
CA VAL A 209 -32.46 -6.07 -15.04
C VAL A 209 -33.63 -6.18 -14.05
N SER A 210 -33.36 -6.02 -12.75
CA SER A 210 -34.30 -5.36 -11.82
C SER A 210 -33.58 -4.72 -10.63
N ARG A 211 -33.84 -3.43 -10.43
CA ARG A 211 -33.66 -2.65 -9.18
C ARG A 211 -34.56 -3.19 -8.06
N ILE A 212 -34.25 -2.88 -6.80
CA ILE A 212 -35.09 -2.24 -5.75
C ILE A 212 -34.22 -2.01 -4.49
N ASP A 213 -34.70 -1.09 -3.66
CA ASP A 213 -34.10 -0.16 -2.71
C ASP A 213 -33.62 -0.67 -1.33
N THR A 214 -32.70 0.14 -0.77
CA THR A 214 -32.62 0.74 0.58
C THR A 214 -33.26 0.03 1.79
N ALA A 215 -32.46 -0.21 2.83
CA ALA A 215 -32.85 0.04 4.23
C ALA A 215 -31.62 0.22 5.15
N MET A 216 -31.65 1.29 5.94
CA MET A 216 -30.82 1.51 7.13
C MET A 216 -31.21 0.54 8.25
N VAL A 217 -30.23 0.01 8.99
CA VAL A 217 -30.41 -0.33 10.41
C VAL A 217 -29.13 -0.02 11.19
N SER A 218 -29.33 0.76 12.25
CA SER A 218 -28.42 1.11 13.35
C SER A 218 -28.12 -0.11 14.23
N SER A 219 -26.91 -0.20 14.77
CA SER A 219 -26.67 -0.84 16.08
C SER A 219 -25.36 -0.35 16.69
N ASN A 220 -25.48 0.13 17.92
CA ASN A 220 -24.41 0.42 18.89
C ASN A 220 -23.76 -0.90 19.36
N GLU A 221 -22.46 -0.90 19.63
CA GLU A 221 -21.95 -1.48 20.88
C GLU A 221 -20.50 -1.08 21.18
N THR A 222 -20.30 -0.77 22.46
CA THR A 222 -19.08 -0.38 23.17
C THR A 222 -18.19 -1.58 23.50
N THR A 223 -16.88 -1.46 23.33
CA THR A 223 -15.91 -2.05 24.28
C THR A 223 -14.55 -1.32 24.25
N LYS A 224 -14.05 -1.01 25.46
CA LYS A 224 -12.72 -0.49 25.78
C LYS A 224 -11.61 -1.48 25.37
N SER A 225 -10.45 -0.97 24.94
CA SER A 225 -9.16 -1.51 25.40
C SER A 225 -7.98 -0.58 25.12
N ASP A 226 -7.00 -0.76 25.99
CA ASP A 226 -5.88 0.08 26.39
C ASP A 226 -4.66 0.11 25.42
N SER A 227 -3.88 1.19 25.58
CA SER A 227 -2.41 1.23 25.59
C SER A 227 -1.60 1.76 24.37
N ARG A 228 -0.96 2.92 24.66
CA ARG A 228 0.48 3.24 24.51
C ARG A 228 1.17 2.79 23.22
N TYR A 229 1.50 3.75 22.33
CA TYR A 229 2.85 4.12 21.86
C TYR A 229 2.71 5.20 20.77
N LEU A 230 2.89 6.48 21.15
CA LEU A 230 2.81 7.64 20.25
C LEU A 230 4.13 7.84 19.50
N TRP A 231 4.06 8.05 18.19
CA TRP A 231 5.16 8.51 17.32
C TRP A 231 4.89 9.96 16.90
N ASP A 232 5.83 10.87 17.16
CA ASP A 232 5.76 12.29 16.84
C ASP A 232 6.28 12.59 15.42
N GLY A 233 5.43 13.21 14.61
CA GLY A 233 5.65 13.44 13.18
C GLY A 233 6.71 14.48 12.83
N THR A 234 7.82 14.58 13.57
CA THR A 234 8.88 15.56 13.33
C THR A 234 10.24 14.89 13.21
N SER A 235 10.59 14.46 11.99
CA SER A 235 11.98 14.26 11.56
C SER A 235 12.02 14.15 10.04
N PHE A 236 11.74 15.27 9.37
CA PHE A 236 12.14 15.49 7.99
C PHE A 236 13.25 16.55 8.05
N ASP A 237 14.44 16.14 8.46
CA ASP A 237 15.61 17.02 8.37
C ASP A 237 16.29 16.78 7.03
N ALA A 238 16.17 17.76 6.16
CA ALA A 238 16.84 17.82 4.87
C ALA A 238 18.25 18.33 5.11
N GLY A 239 19.21 17.41 5.25
CA GLY A 239 20.64 17.73 5.27
C GLY A 239 21.22 17.72 3.86
N HIS A 240 21.59 18.90 3.36
CA HIS A 240 22.81 19.09 2.55
C HIS A 240 24.01 19.12 3.48
#